data_AF-A0A139WW84-F1
#
_entry.id   AF-A0A139WW84-F1
#
_cell.length_a   1.000
_cell.length_b   1.000
_cell.length_c   1.000
_cell.angle_alpha   90.00
_cell.angle_beta   90.00
_cell.angle_gamma   90.00
#
_symmetry.space_group_name_H-M   'P 1'
#
loop_
_entity.id
_entity.type
_entity.pdbx_description
1 polymer ?
#
loop_
_entity_poly.entity_id
_entity_poly.type
_entity_poly.pdbx_seq_one_letter_code
_entity_poly.pdbx_strand_id
1 'polypeptide(L)'
;MSRPIILGIVGDSAAGKTTLTKGIAQVLGPENVTVICTDDYHKYDRKQRAEIGITAIHRDCNYLDIMQQHLSQLRIGLPILKPVYSHTTGTFEPPVYIKPNKFVIIEGLLGYSTRIARESYDVKVYLAPPESLRATWKVKRDTQKRGYTEEQVLEELKKREPDSEEFIRPQRQWSDIVVSFYPPNDDLEQANGHLNVRLVLRPTIPHPDFTQIINYGNGMESAIRLGLDRDMGKPVDVLEVDGHATLEQVNKLEQILCSDMPHLKNICDREGNPELGKVASTTGETIQSYPLAITQLLITYHMLKATQIYS
;
A
#
# COMPACT_ATOMS: atom_id res chain seq x y z
N MET A 1 0.28 -23.51 -15.95
CA MET A 1 -0.21 -22.63 -14.86
C MET A 1 -0.22 -21.21 -15.39
N SER A 2 -1.26 -20.44 -15.13
CA SER A 2 -1.27 -19.01 -15.46
C SER A 2 -0.18 -18.29 -14.68
N ARG A 3 0.47 -17.31 -15.31
CA ARG A 3 1.47 -16.46 -14.67
C ARG A 3 0.86 -15.77 -13.42
N PRO A 4 1.60 -15.64 -12.30
CA PRO A 4 1.14 -14.87 -11.14
C PRO A 4 0.93 -13.38 -11.48
N ILE A 5 -0.06 -12.76 -10.85
CA ILE A 5 -0.24 -11.30 -10.90
C ILE A 5 0.47 -10.67 -9.71
N ILE A 6 1.35 -9.70 -9.97
CA ILE A 6 2.17 -9.07 -8.94
C ILE A 6 1.71 -7.62 -8.68
N LEU A 7 1.31 -7.36 -7.43
CA LEU A 7 1.06 -6.02 -6.90
C LEU A 7 2.32 -5.51 -6.18
N GLY A 8 2.80 -4.34 -6.55
CA GLY A 8 3.78 -3.57 -5.79
C GLY A 8 3.11 -2.55 -4.88
N ILE A 9 3.55 -2.44 -3.63
CA ILE A 9 3.13 -1.39 -2.69
C ILE A 9 4.38 -0.75 -2.08
N VAL A 10 4.73 0.44 -2.56
CA VAL A 10 5.88 1.20 -2.08
C VAL A 10 5.43 2.37 -1.22
N GLY A 11 6.18 2.68 -0.19
CA GLY A 11 5.96 3.87 0.65
C GLY A 11 6.91 3.84 1.83
N ASP A 12 7.03 4.96 2.52
CA ASP A 12 7.95 5.07 3.67
C ASP A 12 7.48 4.19 4.86
N SER A 13 8.34 4.01 5.85
CA SER A 13 8.01 3.37 7.12
C SER A 13 6.79 4.04 7.74
N ALA A 14 5.88 3.21 8.25
CA ALA A 14 4.61 3.61 8.85
C ALA A 14 3.62 4.29 7.88
N ALA A 15 3.79 4.16 6.56
CA ALA A 15 2.82 4.70 5.59
C ALA A 15 1.48 3.92 5.48
N GLY A 16 1.31 2.80 6.20
CA GLY A 16 0.10 1.97 6.15
C GLY A 16 0.16 0.73 5.23
N LYS A 17 1.33 0.40 4.66
CA LYS A 17 1.53 -0.72 3.72
C LYS A 17 0.94 -2.04 4.23
N THR A 18 1.38 -2.49 5.40
CA THR A 18 0.96 -3.78 5.97
C THR A 18 -0.55 -3.84 6.26
N THR A 19 -1.19 -2.72 6.61
CA THR A 19 -2.65 -2.66 6.78
C THR A 19 -3.36 -2.85 5.45
N LEU A 20 -2.88 -2.17 4.40
CA LEU A 20 -3.43 -2.27 3.05
C LEU A 20 -3.26 -3.68 2.48
N THR A 21 -2.03 -4.23 2.57
CA THR A 21 -1.67 -5.58 2.13
C THR A 21 -2.55 -6.64 2.79
N LYS A 22 -2.77 -6.56 4.11
CA LYS A 22 -3.59 -7.52 4.84
C LYS A 22 -5.03 -7.53 4.33
N GLY A 23 -5.65 -6.37 4.15
CA GLY A 23 -7.02 -6.31 3.65
C GLY A 23 -7.16 -6.86 2.23
N ILE A 24 -6.25 -6.47 1.32
CA ILE A 24 -6.24 -7.01 -0.05
C ILE A 24 -6.05 -8.54 -0.04
N ALA A 25 -5.17 -9.06 0.80
CA ALA A 25 -4.94 -10.50 0.89
C ALA A 25 -6.17 -11.27 1.41
N GLN A 26 -6.94 -10.72 2.34
CA GLN A 26 -8.19 -11.32 2.82
C GLN A 26 -9.22 -11.39 1.69
N VAL A 27 -9.40 -10.27 0.97
CA VAL A 27 -10.35 -10.10 -0.12
C VAL A 27 -10.06 -11.05 -1.29
N LEU A 28 -8.79 -11.35 -1.56
CA LEU A 28 -8.35 -12.29 -2.60
C LEU A 28 -8.34 -13.77 -2.15
N GLY A 29 -8.62 -14.06 -0.88
CA GLY A 29 -8.41 -15.36 -0.26
C GLY A 29 -6.94 -15.56 0.13
N PRO A 30 -6.59 -15.60 1.43
CA PRO A 30 -5.19 -15.68 1.89
C PRO A 30 -4.40 -16.86 1.31
N GLU A 31 -5.07 -17.97 1.00
CA GLU A 31 -4.50 -19.15 0.36
C GLU A 31 -4.03 -18.91 -1.09
N ASN A 32 -4.58 -17.90 -1.76
CA ASN A 32 -4.25 -17.53 -3.14
C ASN A 32 -3.17 -16.45 -3.23
N VAL A 33 -2.69 -15.94 -2.09
CA VAL A 33 -1.80 -14.78 -2.02
C VAL A 33 -0.45 -15.15 -1.41
N THR A 34 0.62 -14.67 -2.00
CA THR A 34 1.96 -14.68 -1.42
C THR A 34 2.36 -13.25 -1.09
N VAL A 35 2.65 -12.96 0.18
CA VAL A 35 3.11 -11.63 0.62
C VAL A 35 4.61 -11.66 0.87
N ILE A 36 5.34 -10.69 0.29
CA ILE A 36 6.79 -10.55 0.45
C ILE A 36 7.12 -9.10 0.84
N CYS A 37 7.92 -8.95 1.89
CA CYS A 37 8.47 -7.65 2.29
C CYS A 37 9.83 -7.43 1.62
N THR A 38 10.05 -6.30 0.96
CA THR A 38 11.36 -6.00 0.36
C THR A 38 12.42 -5.62 1.41
N ASP A 39 12.01 -5.32 2.64
CA ASP A 39 12.94 -5.05 3.75
C ASP A 39 13.75 -6.31 4.13
N ASP A 40 13.30 -7.50 3.70
CA ASP A 40 14.06 -8.75 3.82
C ASP A 40 15.40 -8.73 3.07
N TYR A 41 15.58 -7.81 2.12
CA TYR A 41 16.77 -7.70 1.27
C TYR A 41 17.80 -6.69 1.81
N HIS A 42 17.71 -6.31 3.08
CA HIS A 42 18.77 -5.54 3.74
C HIS A 42 20.10 -6.30 3.72
N LYS A 43 21.21 -5.58 3.49
CA LYS A 43 22.58 -6.14 3.58
C LYS A 43 23.09 -6.21 5.00
N TYR A 44 22.65 -5.26 5.83
CA TYR A 44 23.17 -5.04 7.18
C TYR A 44 22.03 -5.09 8.19
N ASP A 45 22.28 -5.73 9.33
CA ASP A 45 21.37 -5.72 10.46
C ASP A 45 21.32 -4.34 11.16
N ARG A 46 20.46 -4.18 12.15
CA ARG A 46 20.28 -2.88 12.84
C ARG A 46 21.58 -2.40 13.52
N LYS A 47 22.39 -3.30 14.08
CA LYS A 47 23.62 -2.97 14.78
C LYS A 47 24.71 -2.54 13.79
N GLN A 48 24.91 -3.32 12.72
CA GLN A 48 25.85 -3.02 11.65
C GLN A 48 25.55 -1.67 10.98
N ARG A 49 24.26 -1.38 10.71
CA ARG A 49 23.86 -0.07 10.16
C ARG A 49 24.23 1.09 11.08
N ALA A 50 24.09 0.93 12.39
CA ALA A 50 24.46 1.95 13.36
C ALA A 50 25.99 2.18 13.39
N GLU A 51 26.79 1.11 13.34
CA GLU A 51 28.26 1.17 13.30
C GLU A 51 28.78 1.84 12.01
N ILE A 52 28.17 1.53 10.87
CA ILE A 52 28.56 2.08 9.55
C ILE A 52 28.01 3.52 9.38
N GLY A 53 26.93 3.86 10.08
CA GLY A 53 26.25 5.15 9.92
C GLY A 53 25.30 5.23 8.72
N ILE A 54 24.92 4.10 8.12
CA ILE A 54 24.03 4.02 6.95
C ILE A 54 22.58 3.75 7.37
N THR A 55 21.60 4.36 6.70
CA THR A 55 20.18 4.07 6.98
C THR A 55 19.70 2.83 6.20
N ALA A 56 18.58 2.25 6.64
CA ALA A 56 17.94 1.14 5.92
C ALA A 56 17.38 1.55 4.54
N ILE A 57 17.23 2.85 4.28
CA ILE A 57 16.69 3.40 3.03
C ILE A 57 17.78 3.50 1.96
N HIS A 58 19.03 3.76 2.36
CA HIS A 58 20.13 3.92 1.42
C HIS A 58 20.28 2.70 0.51
N ARG A 59 20.47 2.91 -0.80
CA ARG A 59 20.53 1.82 -1.79
C ARG A 59 21.64 0.82 -1.48
N ASP A 60 22.78 1.30 -1.00
CA ASP A 60 23.91 0.44 -0.63
C ASP A 60 23.64 -0.46 0.58
N CYS A 61 22.61 -0.14 1.38
CA CYS A 61 22.14 -0.99 2.46
C CYS A 61 21.22 -2.13 1.99
N ASN A 62 20.94 -2.25 0.69
CA ASN A 62 19.96 -3.19 0.15
C ASN A 62 20.50 -3.98 -1.05
N TYR A 63 20.27 -5.30 -1.08
CA TYR A 63 20.57 -6.16 -2.23
C TYR A 63 19.51 -5.99 -3.33
N LEU A 64 19.50 -4.83 -3.98
CA LEU A 64 18.51 -4.47 -5.01
C LEU A 64 18.61 -5.35 -6.27
N ASP A 65 19.81 -5.85 -6.56
CA ASP A 65 20.13 -6.80 -7.62
C ASP A 65 19.51 -8.19 -7.37
N ILE A 66 19.62 -8.70 -6.14
CA ILE A 66 18.98 -9.96 -5.73
C ILE A 66 17.46 -9.79 -5.70
N MET A 67 16.98 -8.66 -5.16
CA MET A 67 15.55 -8.35 -5.11
C MET A 67 14.92 -8.36 -6.51
N GLN A 68 15.51 -7.65 -7.49
CA GLN A 68 14.95 -7.62 -8.85
C GLN A 68 15.01 -9.00 -9.55
N GLN A 69 16.02 -9.81 -9.25
CA GLN A 69 16.12 -11.17 -9.76
C GLN A 69 14.97 -12.04 -9.24
N HIS A 70 14.73 -12.00 -7.93
CA HIS A 70 13.61 -12.72 -7.31
C HIS A 70 12.25 -12.24 -7.83
N LEU A 71 12.06 -10.93 -8.00
CA LEU A 71 10.83 -10.38 -8.61
C LEU A 71 10.61 -10.90 -10.03
N SER A 72 11.68 -10.98 -10.83
CA SER A 72 11.62 -11.53 -12.19
C SER A 72 11.26 -13.02 -12.20
N GLN A 73 11.81 -13.80 -11.25
CA GLN A 73 11.49 -15.22 -11.08
C GLN A 73 10.04 -15.44 -10.66
N LEU A 74 9.56 -14.71 -9.65
CA LEU A 74 8.18 -14.79 -9.18
C LEU A 74 7.19 -14.46 -10.30
N ARG A 75 7.50 -13.46 -11.14
CA ARG A 75 6.66 -13.05 -12.28
C ARG A 75 6.43 -14.16 -13.30
N ILE A 76 7.39 -15.07 -13.45
CA ILE A 76 7.26 -16.22 -14.36
C ILE A 76 6.87 -17.51 -13.62
N GLY A 77 6.43 -17.40 -12.36
CA GLY A 77 5.95 -18.53 -11.56
C GLY A 77 7.05 -19.39 -10.94
N LEU A 78 8.31 -18.94 -10.98
CA LEU A 78 9.43 -19.67 -10.37
C LEU A 78 9.53 -19.40 -8.86
N PRO A 79 9.89 -20.42 -8.07
CA PRO A 79 10.13 -20.25 -6.65
C PRO A 79 11.46 -19.53 -6.36
N ILE A 80 11.55 -18.94 -5.17
CA ILE A 80 12.75 -18.25 -4.68
C ILE A 80 13.14 -18.76 -3.30
N LEU A 81 14.43 -18.64 -2.96
CA LEU A 81 14.89 -18.77 -1.58
C LEU A 81 15.03 -17.37 -1.00
N LYS A 82 13.98 -16.89 -0.32
CA LYS A 82 13.86 -15.51 0.13
C LYS A 82 14.62 -15.30 1.45
N PRO A 83 15.45 -14.26 1.60
CA PRO A 83 16.00 -13.88 2.90
C PRO A 83 14.87 -13.46 3.88
N VAL A 84 15.19 -13.37 5.16
CA VAL A 84 14.23 -12.95 6.19
C VAL A 84 14.91 -11.95 7.13
N TYR A 85 14.29 -10.78 7.29
CA TYR A 85 14.72 -9.76 8.25
C TYR A 85 13.66 -9.56 9.34
N SER A 86 14.07 -9.77 10.59
CA SER A 86 13.18 -9.64 11.74
C SER A 86 13.13 -8.20 12.23
N HIS A 87 11.97 -7.54 12.10
CA HIS A 87 11.81 -6.17 12.62
C HIS A 87 11.80 -6.10 14.15
N THR A 88 11.52 -7.22 14.83
CA THR A 88 11.51 -7.32 16.29
C THR A 88 12.93 -7.29 16.84
N THR A 89 13.78 -8.24 16.43
CA THR A 89 15.17 -8.31 16.90
C THR A 89 16.09 -7.36 16.14
N GLY A 90 15.72 -6.97 14.92
CA GLY A 90 16.57 -6.18 14.02
C GLY A 90 17.69 -6.99 13.38
N THR A 91 17.55 -8.31 13.29
CA THR A 91 18.56 -9.27 12.78
C THR A 91 18.01 -10.14 11.66
N PHE A 92 18.89 -10.89 10.99
CA PHE A 92 18.52 -11.86 9.96
C PHE A 92 18.10 -13.21 10.56
N GLU A 93 17.16 -13.86 9.88
CA GLU A 93 16.69 -15.22 10.17
C GLU A 93 16.99 -16.14 8.96
N PRO A 94 16.93 -17.49 9.13
CA PRO A 94 17.13 -18.41 8.01
C PRO A 94 16.20 -18.12 6.83
N PRO A 95 16.68 -18.26 5.58
CA PRO A 95 15.87 -17.97 4.41
C PRO A 95 14.74 -18.99 4.25
N VAL A 96 13.64 -18.54 3.62
CA VAL A 96 12.43 -19.32 3.42
C VAL A 96 12.22 -19.58 1.94
N TYR A 97 11.96 -20.84 1.59
CA TYR A 97 11.61 -21.23 0.23
C TYR A 97 10.15 -20.86 -0.06
N ILE A 98 9.94 -20.03 -1.09
CA ILE A 98 8.63 -19.48 -1.44
C ILE A 98 8.28 -19.87 -2.88
N LYS A 99 7.10 -20.47 -3.06
CA LYS A 99 6.44 -20.63 -4.36
C LYS A 99 5.42 -19.50 -4.52
N PRO A 100 5.36 -18.79 -5.65
CA PRO A 100 4.34 -17.77 -5.87
C PRO A 100 2.96 -18.43 -6.02
N ASN A 101 1.97 -17.92 -5.29
CA ASN A 101 0.56 -18.21 -5.51
C ASN A 101 0.02 -17.42 -6.72
N LYS A 102 -1.28 -17.54 -6.99
CA LYS A 102 -1.96 -16.82 -8.08
C LYS A 102 -1.72 -15.30 -8.02
N PHE A 103 -1.69 -14.74 -6.81
CA PHE A 103 -1.40 -13.34 -6.56
C PHE A 103 -0.16 -13.21 -5.69
N VAL A 104 0.69 -12.25 -6.01
CA VAL A 104 1.86 -11.90 -5.20
C VAL A 104 1.77 -10.43 -4.83
N ILE A 105 1.88 -10.12 -3.54
CA ILE A 105 1.95 -8.74 -3.04
C ILE A 105 3.36 -8.48 -2.52
N ILE A 106 4.03 -7.50 -3.11
CA ILE A 106 5.36 -7.05 -2.73
C ILE A 106 5.23 -5.70 -2.03
N GLU A 107 5.54 -5.62 -0.75
CA GLU A 107 5.52 -4.36 0.00
C GLU A 107 6.90 -3.95 0.50
N GLY A 108 7.19 -2.64 0.55
CA GLY A 108 8.39 -2.16 1.25
C GLY A 108 8.84 -0.76 0.83
N LEU A 109 10.10 -0.44 1.13
CA LEU A 109 10.67 0.91 0.94
C LEU A 109 11.14 1.16 -0.50
N LEU A 110 11.73 0.14 -1.15
CA LEU A 110 12.55 0.28 -2.36
C LEU A 110 12.04 -0.57 -3.55
N GLY A 111 10.77 -0.96 -3.55
CA GLY A 111 10.21 -1.89 -4.52
C GLY A 111 10.28 -1.43 -5.99
N TYR A 112 10.43 -0.14 -6.27
CA TYR A 112 10.52 0.46 -7.61
C TYR A 112 11.90 1.04 -7.93
N SER A 113 12.93 0.73 -7.13
CA SER A 113 14.26 1.35 -7.27
C SER A 113 15.01 0.97 -8.55
N THR A 114 14.70 -0.15 -9.19
CA THR A 114 15.32 -0.57 -10.46
C THR A 114 14.29 -0.74 -11.56
N ARG A 115 14.71 -0.56 -12.81
CA ARG A 115 13.84 -0.74 -13.98
C ARG A 115 13.27 -2.16 -14.04
N ILE A 116 14.11 -3.17 -13.82
CA ILE A 116 13.71 -4.60 -13.85
C ILE A 116 12.68 -4.92 -12.76
N ALA A 117 12.87 -4.37 -11.55
CA ALA A 117 11.87 -4.50 -10.50
C ALA A 117 10.53 -3.88 -10.92
N ARG A 118 10.55 -2.66 -11.48
CA ARG A 118 9.33 -1.98 -11.95
C ARG A 118 8.58 -2.74 -13.04
N GLU A 119 9.32 -3.30 -13.99
CA GLU A 119 8.79 -4.13 -15.06
C GLU A 119 8.26 -5.48 -14.54
N SER A 120 8.50 -5.82 -13.28
CA SER A 120 8.01 -7.06 -12.68
C SER A 120 6.57 -6.97 -12.13
N TYR A 121 6.04 -5.78 -11.92
CA TYR A 121 4.68 -5.59 -11.40
C TYR A 121 3.63 -5.52 -12.51
N ASP A 122 2.40 -5.91 -12.17
CA ASP A 122 1.19 -5.70 -12.98
C ASP A 122 0.41 -4.47 -12.51
N VAL A 123 0.43 -4.21 -11.19
CA VAL A 123 -0.17 -3.03 -10.56
C VAL A 123 0.84 -2.44 -9.59
N LYS A 124 1.04 -1.11 -9.63
CA LYS A 124 2.01 -0.39 -8.80
C LYS A 124 1.30 0.67 -7.96
N VAL A 125 1.28 0.48 -6.65
CA VAL A 125 0.71 1.43 -5.68
C VAL A 125 1.83 2.16 -4.94
N TYR A 126 1.65 3.45 -4.70
CA TYR A 126 2.51 4.24 -3.83
C TYR A 126 1.70 4.86 -2.68
N LEU A 127 2.10 4.62 -1.43
CA LEU A 127 1.47 5.23 -0.26
C LEU A 127 2.18 6.54 0.11
N ALA A 128 1.41 7.62 0.12
CA ALA A 128 1.86 9.00 0.36
C ALA A 128 1.01 9.73 1.43
N PRO A 129 0.81 9.18 2.65
CA PRO A 129 0.18 9.95 3.71
C PRO A 129 1.05 11.18 4.09
N PRO A 130 0.46 12.25 4.65
CA PRO A 130 1.20 13.38 5.19
C PRO A 130 2.28 12.95 6.19
N GLU A 131 3.41 13.66 6.20
CA GLU A 131 4.54 13.34 7.08
C GLU A 131 4.18 13.41 8.56
N SER A 132 3.35 14.39 8.95
CA SER A 132 2.84 14.52 10.32
C SER A 132 2.06 13.28 10.76
N LEU A 133 1.12 12.81 9.94
CA LEU A 133 0.34 11.59 10.21
C LEU A 133 1.25 10.36 10.29
N ARG A 134 2.22 10.24 9.38
CA ARG A 134 3.19 9.14 9.35
C ARG A 134 4.07 9.12 10.61
N ALA A 135 4.53 10.27 11.07
CA ALA A 135 5.30 10.41 12.29
C ALA A 135 4.50 9.94 13.50
N THR A 136 3.25 10.41 13.65
CA THR A 136 2.33 9.97 14.73
C THR A 136 2.14 8.45 14.73
N TRP A 137 1.89 7.85 13.56
CA TRP A 137 1.76 6.40 13.43
C TRP A 137 3.04 5.65 13.79
N LYS A 138 4.22 6.18 13.41
CA LYS A 138 5.50 5.57 13.71
C LYS A 138 5.80 5.64 15.21
N VAL A 139 5.63 6.81 15.84
CA VAL A 139 5.79 6.99 17.29
C VAL A 139 4.91 6.00 18.03
N LYS A 140 3.59 6.03 17.79
CA LYS A 140 2.65 5.13 18.46
C LYS A 140 3.04 3.65 18.30
N ARG A 141 3.37 3.22 17.08
CA ARG A 141 3.73 1.83 16.80
C ARG A 141 5.03 1.41 17.49
N ASP A 142 6.07 2.23 17.37
CA ASP A 142 7.42 1.86 17.80
C ASP A 142 7.57 2.00 19.33
N THR A 143 6.85 2.91 19.99
CA THR A 143 6.78 2.99 21.46
C THR A 143 5.99 1.82 22.05
N GLN A 144 4.83 1.49 21.48
CA GLN A 144 3.96 0.42 22.01
C GLN A 144 4.46 -0.99 21.71
N LYS A 145 5.00 -1.24 20.52
CA LYS A 145 5.32 -2.60 20.05
C LYS A 145 6.80 -2.95 20.08
N ARG A 146 7.68 -1.94 20.15
CA ARG A 146 9.14 -2.14 19.99
C ARG A 146 9.96 -1.54 21.12
N GLY A 147 9.34 -0.89 22.11
CA GLY A 147 10.00 -0.40 23.33
C GLY A 147 10.90 0.82 23.12
N TYR A 148 10.74 1.56 22.02
CA TYR A 148 11.47 2.82 21.80
C TYR A 148 10.84 3.98 22.58
N THR A 149 11.63 5.00 22.90
CA THR A 149 11.07 6.28 23.37
C THR A 149 10.63 7.13 22.19
N GLU A 150 9.75 8.11 22.43
CA GLU A 150 9.30 9.03 21.39
C GLU A 150 10.47 9.82 20.78
N GLU A 151 11.40 10.28 21.61
CA GLU A 151 12.58 11.04 21.19
C GLU A 151 13.45 10.21 20.23
N GLN A 152 13.69 8.94 20.56
CA GLN A 152 14.45 8.02 19.70
C GLN A 152 13.80 7.85 18.33
N VAL A 153 12.47 7.77 18.28
CA VAL A 153 11.72 7.63 17.02
C VAL A 153 11.81 8.90 16.19
N LEU A 154 11.69 10.07 16.81
CA LEU A 154 11.77 11.37 16.14
C LEU A 154 13.19 11.65 15.62
N GLU A 155 14.22 11.30 16.37
CA GLU A 155 15.62 11.36 15.92
C GLU A 155 15.88 10.43 14.73
N GLU A 156 15.36 9.20 14.78
CA GLU A 156 15.47 8.25 13.65
C GLU A 156 14.79 8.79 12.40
N LEU A 157 13.60 9.40 12.54
CA LEU A 157 12.89 10.04 11.43
C LEU A 157 13.71 11.16 10.80
N LYS A 158 14.25 12.08 11.60
CA LYS A 158 15.11 13.17 11.12
C LYS A 158 16.35 12.65 10.40
N LYS A 159 17.00 11.61 10.95
CA LYS A 159 18.19 10.99 10.33
C LYS A 159 17.88 10.37 8.95
N ARG A 160 16.67 9.83 8.78
CA ARG A 160 16.24 9.11 7.57
C ARG A 160 15.68 10.02 6.48
N GLU A 161 15.34 11.26 6.82
CA GLU A 161 14.66 12.19 5.91
C GLU A 161 15.44 12.44 4.60
N PRO A 162 16.76 12.71 4.60
CA PRO A 162 17.50 12.88 3.35
C PRO A 162 17.45 11.65 2.44
N ASP A 163 17.63 10.46 3.01
CA ASP A 163 17.55 9.21 2.25
C ASP A 163 16.12 8.91 1.76
N SER A 164 15.08 9.31 2.51
CA SER A 164 13.68 9.18 2.07
C SER A 164 13.41 10.08 0.87
N GLU A 165 13.87 11.32 0.92
CA GLU A 165 13.78 12.28 -0.18
C GLU A 165 14.51 11.80 -1.43
N GLU A 166 15.71 11.22 -1.26
CA GLU A 166 16.52 10.76 -2.38
C GLU A 166 16.06 9.42 -2.97
N PHE A 167 15.69 8.45 -2.13
CA PHE A 167 15.49 7.06 -2.59
C PHE A 167 14.05 6.57 -2.53
N ILE A 168 13.18 7.10 -1.66
CA ILE A 168 11.77 6.67 -1.54
C ILE A 168 10.86 7.55 -2.39
N ARG A 169 10.85 8.87 -2.15
CA ARG A 169 9.90 9.79 -2.79
C ARG A 169 9.92 9.76 -4.32
N PRO A 170 11.09 9.65 -5.00
CA PRO A 170 11.12 9.61 -6.46
C PRO A 170 10.45 8.36 -7.05
N GLN A 171 10.27 7.30 -6.25
CA GLN A 171 9.57 6.09 -6.70
C GLN A 171 8.08 6.33 -6.99
N ARG A 172 7.48 7.39 -6.42
CA ARG A 172 6.09 7.80 -6.70
C ARG A 172 5.81 7.92 -8.19
N GLN A 173 6.76 8.43 -8.99
CA GLN A 173 6.58 8.64 -10.43
C GLN A 173 6.29 7.37 -11.24
N TRP A 174 6.57 6.19 -10.67
CA TRP A 174 6.38 4.89 -11.32
C TRP A 174 5.09 4.18 -10.92
N SER A 175 4.34 4.72 -9.96
CA SER A 175 3.07 4.12 -9.55
C SER A 175 1.96 4.35 -10.58
N ASP A 176 1.01 3.43 -10.61
CA ASP A 176 -0.25 3.55 -11.31
C ASP A 176 -1.31 4.23 -10.42
N ILE A 177 -1.23 4.00 -9.11
CA ILE A 177 -2.13 4.58 -8.11
C ILE A 177 -1.31 5.20 -6.97
N VAL A 178 -1.59 6.46 -6.62
CA VAL A 178 -1.07 7.07 -5.39
C VAL A 178 -2.19 7.17 -4.36
N VAL A 179 -1.96 6.60 -3.19
CA VAL A 179 -2.92 6.58 -2.08
C VAL A 179 -2.40 7.49 -0.98
N SER A 180 -3.18 8.50 -0.60
CA SER A 180 -2.86 9.40 0.51
C SER A 180 -4.02 9.41 1.49
N PHE A 181 -3.84 8.78 2.66
CA PHE A 181 -4.77 8.93 3.77
C PHE A 181 -4.42 10.20 4.52
N TYR A 182 -5.43 10.99 4.88
CA TYR A 182 -5.24 12.27 5.56
C TYR A 182 -6.40 12.51 6.55
N PRO A 183 -6.15 13.24 7.65
CA PRO A 183 -7.21 13.55 8.60
C PRO A 183 -8.24 14.52 7.98
N PRO A 184 -9.52 14.44 8.37
CA PRO A 184 -10.56 15.33 7.83
C PRO A 184 -10.34 16.79 8.24
N ASN A 185 -9.71 17.02 9.39
CA ASN A 185 -9.31 18.33 9.90
C ASN A 185 -7.82 18.29 10.29
N ASP A 186 -7.22 19.43 10.57
CA ASP A 186 -5.81 19.51 11.01
C ASP A 186 -5.55 18.86 12.39
N ASP A 187 -6.60 18.50 13.12
CA ASP A 187 -6.51 17.80 14.40
C ASP A 187 -6.47 16.27 14.23
N LEU A 188 -5.28 15.71 14.38
CA LEU A 188 -5.00 14.27 14.28
C LEU A 188 -5.59 13.44 15.42
N GLU A 189 -5.80 14.02 16.60
CA GLU A 189 -6.36 13.29 17.75
C GLU A 189 -7.87 13.10 17.59
N GLN A 190 -8.57 14.11 17.09
CA GLN A 190 -10.01 14.04 16.84
C GLN A 190 -10.39 13.09 15.69
N ALA A 191 -9.46 12.80 14.79
CA ALA A 191 -9.73 11.91 13.67
C ALA A 191 -10.12 10.50 14.14
N ASN A 192 -9.68 10.02 15.32
CA ASN A 192 -10.04 8.68 15.87
C ASN A 192 -9.93 7.50 14.89
N GLY A 193 -9.09 7.61 13.84
CA GLY A 193 -8.97 6.63 12.75
C GLY A 193 -9.93 6.81 11.57
N HIS A 194 -10.85 7.77 11.62
CA HIS A 194 -11.69 8.24 10.51
C HIS A 194 -10.90 9.18 9.59
N LEU A 195 -10.01 8.60 8.79
CA LEU A 195 -9.22 9.33 7.80
C LEU A 195 -9.97 9.40 6.47
N ASN A 196 -9.84 10.51 5.78
CA ASN A 196 -10.16 10.62 4.37
C ASN A 196 -9.07 9.90 3.55
N VAL A 197 -9.39 9.58 2.29
CA VAL A 197 -8.39 9.13 1.32
C VAL A 197 -8.50 9.91 0.03
N ARG A 198 -7.36 10.28 -0.53
CA ARG A 198 -7.21 10.81 -1.87
C ARG A 198 -6.47 9.78 -2.72
N LEU A 199 -7.13 9.30 -3.77
CA LEU A 199 -6.63 8.30 -4.70
C LEU A 199 -6.33 8.97 -6.03
N VAL A 200 -5.05 9.12 -6.37
CA VAL A 200 -4.62 9.55 -7.70
C VAL A 200 -4.61 8.34 -8.61
N LEU A 201 -5.38 8.41 -9.69
CA LEU A 201 -5.55 7.37 -10.69
C LEU A 201 -4.86 7.82 -11.98
N ARG A 202 -3.70 7.22 -12.28
CA ARG A 202 -2.92 7.58 -13.47
C ARG A 202 -3.36 6.73 -14.66
N PRO A 203 -3.40 7.30 -15.88
CA PRO A 203 -3.83 6.58 -17.09
C PRO A 203 -2.80 5.53 -17.58
N THR A 204 -1.98 4.96 -16.69
CA THR A 204 -1.03 3.89 -16.99
C THR A 204 -1.67 2.51 -16.93
N ILE A 205 -2.85 2.38 -16.30
CA ILE A 205 -3.70 1.17 -16.30
C ILE A 205 -5.17 1.57 -16.50
N PRO A 206 -6.03 0.67 -17.02
CA PRO A 206 -7.46 0.96 -17.17
C PRO A 206 -8.15 1.00 -15.80
N HIS A 207 -8.78 2.13 -15.49
CA HIS A 207 -9.59 2.33 -14.28
C HIS A 207 -11.08 2.01 -14.52
N PRO A 208 -11.85 1.66 -13.46
CA PRO A 208 -13.30 1.59 -13.53
C PRO A 208 -13.92 2.89 -14.06
N ASP A 209 -15.06 2.79 -14.74
CA ASP A 209 -15.78 3.99 -15.17
C ASP A 209 -16.53 4.63 -14.00
N PHE A 210 -15.94 5.70 -13.48
CA PHE A 210 -16.51 6.47 -12.37
C PHE A 210 -17.38 7.66 -12.83
N THR A 211 -17.71 7.80 -14.11
CA THR A 211 -18.55 8.92 -14.58
C THR A 211 -19.90 9.00 -13.87
N GLN A 212 -20.46 7.88 -13.41
CA GLN A 212 -21.67 7.89 -12.62
C GLN A 212 -21.52 8.71 -11.33
N ILE A 213 -20.35 8.71 -10.68
CA ILE A 213 -20.07 9.53 -9.49
C ILE A 213 -20.25 11.02 -9.78
N ILE A 214 -19.80 11.48 -10.96
CA ILE A 214 -19.96 12.88 -11.39
C ILE A 214 -21.45 13.24 -11.47
N ASN A 215 -22.27 12.34 -12.02
CA ASN A 215 -23.71 12.57 -12.21
C ASN A 215 -24.50 12.59 -10.88
N TYR A 216 -24.02 11.91 -9.85
CA TYR A 216 -24.64 11.93 -8.51
C TYR A 216 -24.23 13.15 -7.67
N GLY A 217 -23.12 13.81 -8.02
CA GLY A 217 -22.53 14.93 -7.28
C GLY A 217 -23.08 16.29 -7.70
N ASN A 218 -24.38 16.56 -7.48
CA ASN A 218 -24.92 17.92 -7.63
C ASN A 218 -24.68 18.79 -6.38
N GLY A 219 -23.48 18.74 -5.79
CA GLY A 219 -23.07 19.62 -4.70
C GLY A 219 -21.64 19.39 -4.20
N MET A 220 -21.00 20.46 -3.72
CA MET A 220 -19.70 20.46 -3.02
C MET A 220 -19.69 19.62 -1.73
N GLU A 221 -20.83 19.08 -1.29
CA GLU A 221 -21.02 18.36 -0.01
C GLU A 221 -20.99 16.82 -0.12
N SER A 222 -20.72 16.25 -1.30
CA SER A 222 -20.61 14.78 -1.42
C SER A 222 -19.35 14.27 -0.73
N ALA A 223 -19.50 13.26 0.14
CA ALA A 223 -18.39 12.57 0.81
C ALA A 223 -17.54 11.70 -0.16
N ILE A 224 -18.01 11.50 -1.39
CA ILE A 224 -17.28 10.81 -2.47
C ILE A 224 -17.24 11.74 -3.68
N ARG A 225 -16.04 12.06 -4.16
CA ARG A 225 -15.81 13.04 -5.23
C ARG A 225 -14.84 12.49 -6.26
N LEU A 226 -15.17 12.68 -7.53
CA LEU A 226 -14.26 12.44 -8.65
C LEU A 226 -13.93 13.77 -9.32
N GLY A 227 -12.65 14.05 -9.51
CA GLY A 227 -12.19 15.27 -10.16
C GLY A 227 -10.96 15.04 -11.03
N LEU A 228 -10.65 16.06 -11.85
CA LEU A 228 -9.43 16.10 -12.64
C LEU A 228 -8.38 16.95 -11.92
N ASP A 229 -7.15 16.46 -11.88
CA ASP A 229 -6.02 17.18 -11.28
C ASP A 229 -4.72 16.92 -12.09
N ARG A 230 -3.60 17.43 -11.59
CA ARG A 230 -2.26 17.13 -12.09
C ARG A 230 -1.42 16.50 -11.00
N ASP A 231 -0.83 15.35 -11.30
CA ASP A 231 0.19 14.73 -10.47
C ASP A 231 1.51 14.70 -11.24
N MET A 232 2.54 15.33 -10.66
CA MET A 232 3.86 15.50 -11.32
C MET A 232 3.75 16.14 -12.71
N GLY A 233 2.83 17.11 -12.87
CA GLY A 233 2.59 17.84 -14.11
C GLY A 233 1.70 17.12 -15.15
N LYS A 234 1.36 15.85 -14.93
CA LYS A 234 0.54 15.03 -15.84
C LYS A 234 -0.93 15.01 -15.39
N PRO A 235 -1.90 15.05 -16.33
CA PRO A 235 -3.31 14.95 -16.00
C PRO A 235 -3.63 13.58 -15.39
N VAL A 236 -4.46 13.58 -14.35
CA VAL A 236 -4.88 12.40 -13.60
C VAL A 236 -6.31 12.56 -13.13
N ASP A 237 -7.00 11.44 -12.95
CA ASP A 237 -8.25 11.41 -12.19
C ASP A 237 -7.92 11.32 -10.70
N VAL A 238 -8.74 11.96 -9.87
CA VAL A 238 -8.63 11.95 -8.43
C VAL A 238 -9.96 11.55 -7.83
N LEU A 239 -9.95 10.41 -7.13
CA LEU A 239 -11.09 9.95 -6.34
C LEU A 239 -10.82 10.25 -4.86
N GLU A 240 -11.67 11.07 -4.26
CA GLU A 240 -11.66 11.34 -2.82
C GLU A 240 -12.82 10.64 -2.14
N VAL A 241 -12.54 10.03 -0.99
CA VAL A 241 -13.55 9.41 -0.12
C VAL A 241 -13.29 9.89 1.30
N ASP A 242 -14.27 10.58 1.87
CA ASP A 242 -14.16 11.11 3.21
C ASP A 242 -14.42 10.03 4.28
N GLY A 243 -13.77 10.17 5.43
CA GLY A 243 -13.90 9.26 6.58
C GLY A 243 -15.29 9.25 7.22
N HIS A 244 -16.12 10.25 6.91
CA HIS A 244 -17.51 10.39 7.36
C HIS A 244 -18.53 9.95 6.30
N ALA A 245 -18.09 9.34 5.19
CA ALA A 245 -18.99 8.82 4.17
C ALA A 245 -20.01 7.86 4.78
N THR A 246 -21.26 7.92 4.31
CA THR A 246 -22.32 7.02 4.76
C THR A 246 -22.22 5.65 4.07
N LEU A 247 -22.79 4.62 4.69
CA LEU A 247 -22.84 3.28 4.08
C LEU A 247 -23.53 3.30 2.70
N GLU A 248 -24.58 4.11 2.53
CA GLU A 248 -25.29 4.23 1.25
C GLU A 248 -24.40 4.79 0.13
N GLN A 249 -23.65 5.86 0.42
CA GLN A 249 -22.72 6.45 -0.55
C GLN A 249 -21.63 5.45 -0.94
N VAL A 250 -21.12 4.71 0.03
CA VAL A 250 -20.05 3.73 -0.18
C VAL A 250 -20.56 2.53 -0.97
N ASN A 251 -21.76 2.01 -0.67
CA ASN A 251 -22.37 0.92 -1.41
C ASN A 251 -22.57 1.26 -2.90
N LYS A 252 -22.88 2.52 -3.23
CA LYS A 252 -22.99 2.96 -4.64
C LYS A 252 -21.65 2.86 -5.36
N LEU A 253 -20.56 3.29 -4.72
CA LEU A 253 -19.22 3.17 -5.29
C LEU A 253 -18.79 1.70 -5.43
N GLU A 254 -19.09 0.88 -4.44
CA GLU A 254 -18.85 -0.56 -4.51
C GLU A 254 -19.63 -1.17 -5.67
N GLN A 255 -20.91 -0.85 -5.86
CA GLN A 255 -21.68 -1.34 -7.00
C GLN A 255 -21.03 -1.02 -8.35
N ILE A 256 -20.46 0.18 -8.53
CA ILE A 256 -19.72 0.56 -9.75
C ILE A 256 -18.48 -0.33 -9.94
N LEU A 257 -17.69 -0.54 -8.88
CA LEU A 257 -16.51 -1.39 -8.94
C LEU A 257 -16.84 -2.85 -9.30
N CYS A 258 -18.05 -3.29 -8.97
CA CYS A 258 -18.44 -4.69 -8.99
C CYS A 258 -19.37 -5.05 -10.15
N SER A 259 -20.05 -4.08 -10.76
CA SER A 259 -20.81 -4.27 -11.99
C SER A 259 -19.90 -4.67 -13.15
N ASP A 260 -18.68 -4.12 -13.18
CA ASP A 260 -17.71 -4.34 -14.25
C ASP A 260 -17.06 -5.72 -14.20
N MET A 261 -17.26 -6.48 -13.11
CA MET A 261 -16.64 -7.79 -12.91
C MET A 261 -17.58 -8.78 -12.19
N PRO A 262 -18.16 -9.75 -12.93
CA PRO A 262 -19.00 -10.80 -12.34
C PRO A 262 -18.29 -11.62 -11.25
N HIS A 263 -16.97 -11.84 -11.38
CA HIS A 263 -16.16 -12.55 -10.37
C HIS A 263 -15.90 -11.72 -9.10
N LEU A 264 -16.04 -10.40 -9.15
CA LEU A 264 -15.96 -9.54 -7.97
C LEU A 264 -17.27 -9.54 -7.17
N LYS A 265 -18.41 -10.00 -7.71
CA LYS A 265 -19.69 -9.92 -6.99
C LYS A 265 -19.66 -10.54 -5.58
N ASN A 266 -18.95 -11.66 -5.40
CA ASN A 266 -18.80 -12.31 -4.09
C ASN A 266 -17.78 -11.60 -3.18
N ILE A 267 -16.87 -10.82 -3.76
CA ILE A 267 -15.81 -10.07 -3.06
C ILE A 267 -16.33 -8.70 -2.60
N CYS A 268 -17.23 -8.12 -3.39
CA CYS A 268 -17.85 -6.84 -3.12
C CYS A 268 -19.00 -6.89 -2.14
N ASP A 269 -19.49 -8.08 -1.84
CA ASP A 269 -20.45 -8.26 -0.78
C ASP A 269 -19.74 -8.09 0.56
N ARG A 270 -20.07 -7.00 1.26
CA ARG A 270 -19.57 -6.71 2.60
C ARG A 270 -20.04 -7.71 3.64
N GLU A 271 -21.20 -8.34 3.44
CA GLU A 271 -21.65 -9.42 4.32
C GLU A 271 -20.72 -10.64 4.16
N GLY A 272 -20.21 -10.87 2.94
CA GLY A 272 -19.21 -11.91 2.64
C GLY A 272 -17.78 -11.55 3.07
N ASN A 273 -17.45 -10.26 3.22
CA ASN A 273 -16.09 -9.78 3.49
C ASN A 273 -16.05 -8.76 4.65
N PRO A 274 -16.35 -9.18 5.89
CA PRO A 274 -16.41 -8.28 7.04
C PRO A 274 -15.06 -7.67 7.41
N GLU A 275 -13.94 -8.20 6.88
CA GLU A 275 -12.59 -7.68 7.14
C GLU A 275 -12.19 -6.49 6.26
N LEU A 276 -12.93 -6.24 5.18
CA LEU A 276 -12.67 -5.11 4.28
C LEU A 276 -12.76 -3.80 5.07
N GLY A 277 -11.73 -2.96 5.05
CA GLY A 277 -11.73 -1.67 5.76
C GLY A 277 -11.52 -1.73 7.27
N LYS A 278 -11.37 -2.91 7.88
CA LYS A 278 -11.08 -3.01 9.32
C LYS A 278 -9.67 -2.52 9.63
N VAL A 279 -9.58 -1.65 10.64
CA VAL A 279 -8.29 -1.14 11.14
C VAL A 279 -8.36 -0.90 12.65
N ALA A 280 -7.24 -1.13 13.35
CA ALA A 280 -7.13 -0.77 14.76
C ALA A 280 -6.98 0.76 14.88
N SER A 281 -7.87 1.37 15.67
CA SER A 281 -7.91 2.81 15.93
C SER A 281 -6.72 3.28 16.77
N THR A 282 -6.66 4.60 16.98
CA THR A 282 -5.73 5.23 17.92
C THR A 282 -5.94 4.79 19.37
N THR A 283 -7.13 4.29 19.73
CA THR A 283 -7.46 3.76 21.07
C THR A 283 -7.30 2.24 21.20
N GLY A 284 -7.03 1.54 20.08
CA GLY A 284 -6.87 0.08 20.06
C GLY A 284 -8.15 -0.70 19.73
N GLU A 285 -9.28 0.00 19.61
CA GLU A 285 -10.54 -0.57 19.13
C GLU A 285 -10.48 -0.84 17.63
N THR A 286 -11.17 -1.87 17.15
CA THR A 286 -11.26 -2.12 15.71
C THR A 286 -12.40 -1.28 15.14
N ILE A 287 -12.09 -0.41 14.18
CA ILE A 287 -13.06 0.43 13.48
C ILE A 287 -13.18 -0.01 12.02
N GLN A 288 -14.33 0.32 11.44
CA GLN A 288 -14.61 0.14 10.02
C GLN A 288 -14.32 1.45 9.27
N SER A 289 -13.27 1.47 8.45
CA SER A 289 -12.90 2.63 7.62
C SER A 289 -13.36 2.43 6.18
N TYR A 290 -14.34 3.22 5.74
CA TYR A 290 -14.81 3.16 4.35
C TYR A 290 -13.77 3.65 3.33
N PRO A 291 -12.99 4.71 3.58
CA PRO A 291 -11.89 5.09 2.70
C PRO A 291 -10.86 3.96 2.52
N LEU A 292 -10.53 3.24 3.60
CA LEU A 292 -9.65 2.08 3.52
C LEU A 292 -10.30 0.92 2.75
N ALA A 293 -11.58 0.62 3.00
CA ALA A 293 -12.33 -0.41 2.29
C ALA A 293 -12.34 -0.19 0.78
N ILE A 294 -12.69 1.03 0.34
CA ILE A 294 -12.70 1.40 -1.07
C ILE A 294 -11.30 1.30 -1.69
N THR A 295 -10.27 1.74 -0.96
CA THR A 295 -8.88 1.62 -1.44
C THR A 295 -8.48 0.16 -1.66
N GLN A 296 -8.79 -0.72 -0.70
CA GLN A 296 -8.52 -2.16 -0.79
C GLN A 296 -9.28 -2.80 -1.95
N LEU A 297 -10.56 -2.45 -2.12
CA LEU A 297 -11.42 -2.97 -3.18
C LEU A 297 -10.96 -2.52 -4.56
N LEU A 298 -10.63 -1.23 -4.72
CA LEU A 298 -10.13 -0.69 -5.99
C LEU A 298 -8.82 -1.34 -6.42
N ILE A 299 -7.86 -1.52 -5.50
CA ILE A 299 -6.60 -2.19 -5.82
C ILE A 299 -6.86 -3.66 -6.18
N THR A 300 -7.77 -4.33 -5.46
CA THR A 300 -8.18 -5.71 -5.76
C THR A 300 -8.82 -5.81 -7.15
N TYR A 301 -9.69 -4.85 -7.51
CA TYR A 301 -10.25 -4.75 -8.86
C TYR A 301 -9.15 -4.72 -9.92
N HIS A 302 -8.11 -3.90 -9.73
CA HIS A 302 -7.00 -3.84 -10.68
C HIS A 302 -6.18 -5.13 -10.77
N MET A 303 -5.95 -5.81 -9.63
CA MET A 303 -5.30 -7.12 -9.65
C MET A 303 -6.12 -8.17 -10.41
N LEU A 304 -7.44 -8.18 -10.21
CA LEU A 304 -8.34 -9.08 -10.93
C LEU A 304 -8.44 -8.70 -12.42
N LYS A 305 -8.45 -7.42 -12.76
CA LYS A 305 -8.40 -6.95 -14.16
C LYS A 305 -7.12 -7.41 -14.86
N ALA A 306 -5.98 -7.33 -14.18
CA ALA A 306 -4.73 -7.80 -14.73
C ALA A 306 -4.76 -9.30 -15.09
N THR A 307 -5.51 -10.13 -14.34
CA THR A 307 -5.67 -11.56 -14.72
C THR A 307 -6.32 -11.73 -16.10
N GLN A 308 -7.28 -10.87 -16.48
CA GLN A 308 -7.98 -10.93 -17.76
C GLN A 308 -7.11 -10.49 -18.95
N ILE A 309 -6.14 -9.60 -18.72
CA ILE A 309 -5.23 -9.10 -19.76
C ILE A 309 -4.24 -10.20 -20.20
N TYR A 310 -3.88 -11.09 -19.28
CA TYR A 310 -2.89 -12.15 -19.50
C TYR A 310 -3.49 -13.56 -19.49
N SER A 311 -4.83 -13.67 -19.60
CA SER A 311 -5.54 -14.94 -19.78
C SER A 311 -5.50 -15.42 -21.22
#